data_AF-A0AAW0RFM3-F1
#
_entry.id   AF-A0AAW0RFM3-F1
#
_cell.length_a   1.000
_cell.length_b   1.000
_cell.length_c   1.000
_cell.angle_alpha   90.00
_cell.angle_beta   90.00
_cell.angle_gamma   90.00
#
_symmetry.space_group_name_H-M   'P 1'
#
loop_
_entity.id
_entity.type
_entity.pdbx_description
1 polymer ?
#
loop_
_entity_poly.entity_id
_entity_poly.type
_entity_poly.pdbx_seq_one_letter_code
_entity_poly.pdbx_strand_id
1 'polypeptide(L)'
;MPLQHLETLRRRWPLAHRAAGYAILALSLVLSMSGYWFLLSKTAYTHDDVFHVHRLQGLGPVRWPTFALTLWVVAPFYWLTAYKAAATARARDFAQHRKWAALHTICASFISVERVTLSLLYGAGYALSVLLPQRRVHEFFGVGHAAQDMYEAELGVFALANTLSHAVVLSWLAFECGRAGYLDGVKGYLSSGVNDATAAKKVQ
;
A
#
# COMPACT_ATOMS: atom_id res chain seq x y z
N MET A 1 9.73 -11.77 -0.11
CA MET A 1 8.36 -12.13 0.28
C MET A 1 7.66 -13.11 -0.67
N PRO A 2 7.68 -12.98 -2.02
CA PRO A 2 6.92 -13.87 -2.92
C PRO A 2 7.25 -15.36 -2.77
N LEU A 3 8.54 -15.68 -2.57
CA LEU A 3 9.02 -17.05 -2.36
C LEU A 3 8.45 -17.71 -1.08
N GLN A 4 7.95 -16.92 -0.11
CA GLN A 4 7.33 -17.45 1.11
C GLN A 4 5.95 -18.09 0.86
N HIS A 5 5.36 -17.85 -0.31
CA HIS A 5 4.07 -18.42 -0.71
C HIS A 5 4.20 -19.69 -1.55
N LEU A 6 5.42 -20.08 -1.94
CA LEU A 6 5.67 -21.28 -2.74
C LEU A 6 5.72 -22.55 -1.86
N GLU A 7 4.79 -23.49 -2.11
CA GLU A 7 4.75 -24.76 -1.37
C GLU A 7 5.96 -25.66 -1.66
N THR A 8 6.46 -25.63 -2.90
CA THR A 8 7.63 -26.42 -3.33
C THR A 8 8.88 -26.05 -2.54
N LEU A 9 9.11 -24.75 -2.32
CA LEU A 9 10.25 -24.26 -1.55
C LEU A 9 10.14 -24.66 -0.08
N ARG A 10 8.93 -24.57 0.51
CA ARG A 10 8.68 -24.99 1.90
C ARG A 10 8.96 -26.48 2.11
N ARG A 11 8.55 -27.33 1.16
CA ARG A 11 8.77 -28.79 1.25
C ARG A 11 10.24 -29.15 1.04
N ARG A 12 10.90 -28.53 0.07
CA ARG A 12 12.28 -28.87 -0.32
C ARG A 12 13.33 -28.27 0.63
N TRP A 13 13.08 -27.09 1.20
CA TRP A 13 14.03 -26.38 2.07
C TRP A 13 13.33 -25.78 3.32
N PRO A 14 12.78 -26.61 4.22
CA PRO A 14 11.94 -26.15 5.32
C PRO A 14 12.66 -25.24 6.32
N LEU A 15 13.93 -25.51 6.62
CA LEU A 15 14.74 -24.68 7.53
C LEU A 15 15.04 -23.31 6.92
N ALA A 16 15.48 -23.27 5.66
CA ALA A 16 15.73 -22.02 4.94
C ALA A 16 14.45 -21.18 4.82
N HIS A 17 13.31 -21.82 4.53
CA HIS A 17 12.01 -21.16 4.48
C HIS A 17 11.66 -20.47 5.80
N ARG A 18 11.82 -21.17 6.93
CA ARG A 18 11.57 -20.61 8.28
C ARG A 18 12.53 -19.47 8.61
N ALA A 19 13.83 -19.64 8.37
CA ALA A 19 14.83 -18.60 8.62
C ALA A 19 14.55 -17.33 7.81
N ALA A 20 14.23 -17.50 6.53
CA ALA A 20 13.83 -16.39 5.67
C ALA A 20 12.51 -15.74 6.12
N GLY A 21 11.55 -16.51 6.63
CA GLY A 21 10.32 -15.97 7.23
C GLY A 21 10.59 -15.07 8.44
N TYR A 22 11.44 -15.51 9.37
CA TYR A 22 11.84 -14.70 10.52
C TYR A 22 12.60 -13.44 10.10
N ALA A 23 13.56 -13.56 9.17
CA ALA A 23 14.30 -12.42 8.65
C ALA A 23 13.36 -11.39 7.99
N ILE A 24 12.40 -11.85 7.19
CA ILE A 24 11.39 -10.98 6.55
C ILE A 24 10.57 -10.24 7.60
N LEU A 25 10.04 -10.92 8.62
CA LEU A 25 9.24 -10.27 9.66
C LEU A 25 10.07 -9.28 10.50
N ALA A 26 11.31 -9.62 10.82
CA ALA A 26 12.21 -8.73 11.56
C ALA A 26 12.56 -7.47 10.75
N LEU A 27 12.96 -7.64 9.49
CA LEU A 27 13.25 -6.51 8.59
C LEU A 27 12.00 -5.65 8.35
N SER A 28 10.84 -6.29 8.22
CA SER A 28 9.54 -5.61 8.09
C SER A 28 9.23 -4.73 9.30
N LEU A 29 9.49 -5.23 10.51
CA LEU A 29 9.34 -4.46 11.74
C LEU A 29 10.31 -3.28 11.79
N VAL A 30 11.59 -3.50 11.50
CA VAL A 30 12.61 -2.43 11.46
C VAL A 30 12.21 -1.35 10.45
N LEU A 31 11.78 -1.75 9.26
CA LEU A 31 11.37 -0.83 8.19
C LEU A 31 10.16 0.01 8.59
N SER A 32 9.19 -0.58 9.28
CA SER A 32 8.03 0.14 9.75
C SER A 32 8.36 1.09 10.91
N MET A 33 9.20 0.65 11.86
CA MET A 33 9.66 1.50 12.97
C MET A 33 10.50 2.68 12.49
N SER A 34 11.41 2.46 11.52
CA SER A 34 12.22 3.54 10.95
C SER A 34 11.36 4.54 10.17
N GLY A 35 10.31 4.08 9.48
CA GLY A 35 9.33 4.96 8.84
C GLY A 35 8.66 5.91 9.84
N TYR A 36 8.18 5.40 10.97
CA TYR A 36 7.60 6.24 12.04
C TYR A 36 8.63 7.16 12.68
N TRP A 37 9.83 6.65 12.92
CA TRP A 37 10.91 7.46 13.46
C TRP A 37 11.19 8.67 12.57
N PHE A 38 11.35 8.46 11.26
CA PHE A 38 11.59 9.54 10.31
C PHE A 38 10.45 10.56 10.23
N LEU A 39 9.20 10.10 10.38
CA LEU A 39 8.04 10.99 10.46
C LEU A 39 8.10 11.86 11.72
N LEU A 40 8.38 11.27 12.87
CA LEU A 40 8.45 11.96 14.16
C LEU A 40 9.66 12.89 14.29
N SER A 41 10.79 12.52 13.68
CA SER A 41 12.00 13.35 13.64
C SER A 41 11.96 14.44 12.58
N LYS A 42 10.84 14.58 11.83
CA LYS A 42 10.69 15.54 10.72
C LYS A 42 11.76 15.41 9.63
N THR A 43 12.26 14.20 9.41
CA THR A 43 13.24 13.89 8.36
C THR A 43 12.62 13.10 7.20
N ALA A 44 11.31 12.87 7.24
CA ALA A 44 10.59 12.21 6.16
C ALA A 44 10.49 13.15 4.95
N TYR A 45 10.86 12.65 3.77
CA TYR A 45 10.71 13.36 2.51
C TYR A 45 9.24 13.32 2.06
N THR A 46 8.44 14.27 2.56
CA THR A 46 7.01 14.36 2.29
C THR A 46 6.55 15.82 2.41
N HIS A 47 5.38 16.14 1.83
CA HIS A 47 4.75 17.44 2.00
C HIS A 47 4.32 17.64 3.46
N ASP A 48 4.39 18.88 3.96
CA ASP A 48 3.89 19.24 5.29
C ASP A 48 2.37 19.00 5.42
N ASP A 49 1.65 19.13 4.30
CA ASP A 49 0.22 18.86 4.23
C ASP A 49 -0.11 17.35 4.15
N VAL A 50 -1.23 16.95 4.76
CA VAL A 50 -1.72 15.57 4.77
C VAL A 50 -2.25 15.14 3.39
N PHE A 51 -2.71 16.10 2.59
CA PHE A 51 -3.15 15.92 1.21
C PHE A 51 -2.45 16.94 0.32
N HIS A 52 -1.67 16.47 -0.64
CA HIS A 52 -1.06 17.36 -1.60
C HIS A 52 -2.06 17.70 -2.72
N VAL A 53 -2.24 18.99 -3.00
CA VAL A 53 -3.15 19.47 -4.04
C VAL A 53 -2.38 19.70 -5.32
N HIS A 54 -2.71 18.96 -6.38
CA HIS A 54 -2.20 19.20 -7.72
C HIS A 54 -3.20 19.99 -8.55
N ARG A 55 -2.72 21.04 -9.23
CA ARG A 55 -3.46 21.80 -10.23
C ARG A 55 -2.91 21.46 -11.60
N LEU A 56 -3.63 20.60 -12.33
CA LEU A 56 -3.34 20.32 -13.73
C LEU A 56 -4.08 21.33 -14.60
N GLN A 57 -3.48 21.79 -15.70
CA GLN A 57 -4.17 22.74 -16.58
C GLN A 57 -5.39 22.05 -17.22
N GLY A 58 -6.60 22.56 -16.94
CA GLY A 58 -7.86 22.00 -17.46
C GLY A 58 -8.51 20.89 -16.64
N LEU A 59 -7.86 20.39 -15.58
CA LEU A 59 -8.45 19.48 -14.59
C LEU A 59 -8.46 20.18 -13.23
N GLY A 60 -9.61 20.20 -12.56
CA GLY A 60 -9.76 20.83 -11.24
C GLY A 60 -8.76 20.30 -10.20
N PRO A 61 -8.59 20.97 -9.05
CA PRO A 61 -7.59 20.60 -8.05
C PRO A 61 -7.80 19.15 -7.57
N VAL A 62 -6.80 18.29 -7.79
CA VAL A 62 -6.84 16.89 -7.35
C VAL A 62 -6.03 16.75 -6.06
N ARG A 63 -6.65 16.16 -5.03
CA ARG A 63 -6.01 15.89 -3.73
C ARG A 63 -5.48 14.48 -3.69
N TRP A 64 -4.17 14.34 -3.58
CA TRP A 64 -3.50 13.05 -3.45
C TRP A 64 -3.04 12.86 -1.99
N PRO A 65 -3.30 11.69 -1.36
CA PRO A 65 -2.79 11.39 -0.03
C PRO A 65 -1.25 11.42 -0.01
N THR A 66 -0.68 12.06 1.01
CA THR A 66 0.79 12.12 1.16
C THR A 66 1.32 10.89 1.89
N PHE A 67 2.64 10.69 1.82
CA PHE A 67 3.32 9.59 2.51
C PHE A 67 3.04 9.59 4.03
N ALA A 68 2.92 10.77 4.63
CA ALA A 68 2.55 10.91 6.04
C ALA A 68 1.19 10.25 6.34
N LEU A 69 0.16 10.56 5.54
CA LEU A 69 -1.17 9.96 5.71
C LEU A 69 -1.13 8.45 5.50
N THR A 70 -0.41 7.99 4.48
CA THR A 70 -0.21 6.56 4.20
C THR A 70 0.35 5.84 5.41
N LEU A 71 1.39 6.40 6.03
CA LEU A 71 2.05 5.76 7.15
C LEU A 71 1.09 5.64 8.34
N TRP A 72 0.31 6.70 8.62
CA TRP A 72 -0.72 6.68 9.66
C TRP A 72 -1.81 5.63 9.42
N VAL A 73 -2.22 5.44 8.16
CA VAL A 73 -3.30 4.50 7.83
C VAL A 73 -2.78 3.07 7.74
N VAL A 74 -1.67 2.83 7.04
CA VAL A 74 -1.20 1.48 6.70
C VAL A 74 -0.41 0.83 7.84
N ALA A 75 0.39 1.60 8.58
CA ALA A 75 1.30 1.01 9.56
C ALA A 75 0.62 0.32 10.76
N PRO A 76 -0.55 0.76 11.27
CA PRO A 76 -1.31 -0.03 12.25
C PRO A 76 -1.69 -1.42 11.73
N PHE A 77 -2.15 -1.52 10.49
CA PHE A 77 -2.45 -2.82 9.86
C PHE A 77 -1.19 -3.63 9.61
N TYR A 78 -0.09 -2.97 9.27
CA TYR A 78 1.22 -3.61 9.11
C TYR A 78 1.66 -4.30 10.41
N TRP A 79 1.59 -3.62 11.55
CA TRP A 79 1.93 -4.18 12.85
C TRP A 79 0.98 -5.29 13.28
N LEU A 80 -0.33 -5.10 13.09
CA LEU A 80 -1.33 -6.11 13.39
C LEU A 80 -1.07 -7.41 12.62
N THR A 81 -0.86 -7.31 11.30
CA THR A 81 -0.62 -8.48 10.44
C THR A 81 0.71 -9.17 10.77
N ALA A 82 1.76 -8.40 11.06
CA ALA A 82 3.05 -8.95 11.49
C ALA A 82 2.92 -9.70 12.82
N TYR A 83 2.27 -9.09 13.82
CA TYR A 83 2.03 -9.69 15.12
C TYR A 83 1.21 -10.97 15.01
N LYS A 84 0.07 -10.93 14.30
CA LYS A 84 -0.79 -12.10 14.12
C LYS A 84 -0.07 -13.22 13.39
N ALA A 85 0.67 -12.92 12.32
CA ALA A 85 1.46 -13.92 11.59
C ALA A 85 2.48 -14.62 12.49
N ALA A 86 3.19 -13.87 13.35
CA ALA A 86 4.14 -14.42 14.31
C ALA A 86 3.46 -15.20 15.45
N ALA A 87 2.33 -14.70 15.97
CA ALA A 87 1.59 -15.34 17.05
C ALA A 87 1.01 -16.70 16.61
N THR A 88 0.37 -16.77 15.45
CA THR A 88 -0.19 -18.02 14.91
C THR A 88 0.89 -19.03 14.54
N ALA A 89 2.07 -18.57 14.09
CA ALA A 89 3.23 -19.43 13.87
C ALA A 89 3.71 -20.07 15.18
N ARG A 90 3.81 -19.28 16.27
CA ARG A 90 4.19 -19.79 17.60
C ARG A 90 3.15 -20.76 18.17
N ALA A 91 1.88 -20.50 17.95
CA ALA A 91 0.78 -21.38 18.33
C ALA A 91 0.67 -22.65 17.46
N ARG A 92 1.52 -22.81 16.43
CA ARG A 92 1.47 -23.90 15.44
C ARG A 92 0.15 -23.99 14.66
N ASP A 93 -0.65 -22.92 14.64
CA ASP A 93 -1.81 -22.80 13.76
C ASP A 93 -1.35 -22.36 12.36
N PHE A 94 -0.92 -23.33 11.57
CA PHE A 94 -0.40 -23.08 10.23
C PHE A 94 -1.47 -22.60 9.24
N ALA A 95 -2.74 -22.92 9.47
CA ALA A 95 -3.82 -22.49 8.60
C ALA A 95 -4.03 -20.98 8.74
N GLN A 96 -4.16 -20.48 9.98
CA GLN A 96 -4.26 -19.05 10.23
C GLN A 96 -2.95 -18.31 9.96
N HIS A 97 -1.79 -18.93 10.23
CA HIS A 97 -0.52 -18.31 9.90
C HIS A 97 -0.39 -17.99 8.41
N ARG A 98 -0.77 -18.90 7.51
CA ARG A 98 -0.73 -18.64 6.06
C ARG A 98 -1.61 -17.45 5.67
N LYS A 99 -2.81 -17.38 6.25
CA LYS A 99 -3.77 -16.30 6.08
C LYS A 99 -3.19 -14.95 6.48
N TRP A 100 -2.64 -14.84 7.70
CA TRP A 100 -2.02 -13.61 8.19
C TRP A 100 -0.71 -13.26 7.47
N ALA A 101 0.08 -14.26 7.07
CA ALA A 101 1.31 -14.03 6.32
C ALA A 101 1.04 -13.51 4.89
N ALA A 102 -0.04 -13.95 4.24
CA ALA A 102 -0.50 -13.41 2.97
C ALA A 102 -0.93 -11.94 3.13
N LEU A 103 -1.78 -11.63 4.11
CA LEU A 103 -2.20 -10.26 4.41
C LEU A 103 -1.00 -9.36 4.74
N HIS A 104 -0.08 -9.84 5.57
CA HIS A 104 1.15 -9.10 5.88
C HIS A 104 1.99 -8.84 4.63
N THR A 105 2.11 -9.81 3.73
CA THR A 105 2.82 -9.63 2.45
C THR A 105 2.17 -8.55 1.60
N ILE A 106 0.83 -8.51 1.52
CA ILE A 106 0.11 -7.48 0.77
C ILE A 106 0.38 -6.09 1.36
N CYS A 107 0.19 -5.93 2.68
CA CYS A 107 0.47 -4.66 3.36
C CYS A 107 1.94 -4.26 3.22
N ALA A 108 2.87 -5.19 3.36
CA ALA A 108 4.29 -4.90 3.32
C ALA A 108 4.85 -4.68 1.91
N SER A 109 4.13 -5.16 0.88
CA SER A 109 4.46 -4.87 -0.51
C SER A 109 4.19 -3.43 -0.89
N PHE A 110 3.48 -2.65 -0.07
CA PHE A 110 3.20 -1.24 -0.35
C PHE A 110 4.46 -0.46 -0.73
N ILE A 111 5.53 -0.59 0.07
CA ILE A 111 6.81 0.09 -0.18
C ILE A 111 7.43 -0.38 -1.50
N SER A 112 7.37 -1.68 -1.79
CA SER A 112 7.91 -2.22 -3.04
C SER A 112 7.12 -1.74 -4.27
N VAL A 113 5.78 -1.71 -4.18
CA VAL A 113 4.90 -1.20 -5.23
C VAL A 113 5.13 0.29 -5.45
N GLU A 114 5.33 1.07 -4.38
CA GLU A 114 5.68 2.48 -4.46
C GLU A 114 7.00 2.70 -5.20
N ARG A 115 8.04 1.92 -4.88
CA ARG A 115 9.33 2.01 -5.58
C ARG A 115 9.21 1.67 -7.06
N VAL A 116 8.46 0.62 -7.41
CA VAL A 116 8.21 0.27 -8.83
C VAL A 116 7.44 1.40 -9.52
N THR A 117 6.42 1.96 -8.87
CA THR A 117 5.61 3.04 -9.42
C THR A 117 6.42 4.31 -9.63
N LEU A 118 7.26 4.69 -8.67
CA LEU A 118 8.20 5.81 -8.80
C LEU A 118 9.15 5.60 -9.99
N SER A 119 9.74 4.42 -10.13
CA SER A 119 10.60 4.11 -11.28
C SER A 119 9.87 4.22 -12.61
N LEU A 120 8.60 3.80 -12.68
CA LEU A 120 7.77 3.95 -13.88
C LEU A 120 7.46 5.42 -14.17
N LEU A 121 7.12 6.23 -13.16
CA LEU A 121 6.85 7.65 -13.32
C LEU A 121 8.10 8.42 -13.75
N TYR A 122 9.26 8.12 -13.18
CA TYR A 122 10.53 8.71 -13.63
C TYR A 122 10.88 8.27 -15.06
N GLY A 123 10.65 7.00 -15.41
CA GLY A 123 10.83 6.51 -16.79
C GLY A 123 9.91 7.23 -17.78
N ALA A 124 8.65 7.45 -17.42
CA ALA A 124 7.70 8.22 -18.22
C ALA A 124 8.10 9.69 -18.35
N GLY A 125 8.55 10.31 -17.25
CA GLY A 125 9.08 11.68 -17.24
C GLY A 125 10.31 11.83 -18.14
N TYR A 126 11.23 10.86 -18.08
CA TYR A 126 12.39 10.82 -18.97
C TYR A 126 11.98 10.71 -20.43
N ALA A 127 11.07 9.78 -20.78
CA ALA A 127 10.56 9.65 -22.13
C ALA A 127 9.89 10.94 -22.64
N LEU A 128 9.07 11.59 -21.79
CA LEU A 128 8.44 12.87 -22.12
C LEU A 128 9.48 13.97 -22.36
N SER A 129 10.55 14.03 -21.57
CA SER A 129 11.62 15.02 -21.73
C SER A 129 12.40 14.84 -23.03
N VAL A 130 12.53 13.61 -23.54
CA VAL A 130 13.18 13.31 -24.82
C VAL A 130 12.26 13.60 -26.00
N LEU A 131 10.95 13.36 -25.85
CA LEU A 131 9.98 13.45 -26.94
C LEU A 131 9.36 14.86 -27.11
N LEU A 132 9.35 15.69 -26.06
CA LEU A 132 8.69 16.99 -26.06
C LEU A 132 9.63 18.12 -25.62
N PRO A 133 9.46 19.34 -26.17
CA PRO A 133 10.18 20.51 -25.67
C PRO A 133 9.85 20.78 -24.21
N GLN A 134 10.88 21.04 -23.40
CA GLN A 134 10.76 21.28 -21.95
C GLN A 134 9.69 22.32 -21.60
N ARG A 135 9.58 23.42 -22.36
CA ARG A 135 8.54 24.44 -22.15
C ARG A 135 7.12 23.88 -22.17
N ARG A 136 6.81 22.99 -23.12
CA ARG A 136 5.46 22.39 -23.22
C ARG A 136 5.16 21.46 -22.05
N VAL A 137 6.16 20.75 -21.55
CA VAL A 137 6.02 19.87 -20.39
C VAL A 137 5.76 20.71 -19.13
N HIS A 138 6.56 21.76 -18.90
CA HIS A 138 6.38 22.66 -17.77
C HIS A 138 5.05 23.42 -17.82
N GLU A 139 4.62 23.91 -18.99
CA GLU A 139 3.33 24.56 -19.18
C GLU A 139 2.15 23.61 -18.91
N PHE A 140 2.20 22.38 -19.44
CA PHE A 140 1.13 21.39 -19.24
C PHE A 140 0.96 20.99 -17.77
N PHE A 141 2.07 20.76 -17.07
CA PHE A 141 2.06 20.43 -15.64
C PHE A 141 1.96 21.66 -14.72
N GLY A 142 1.99 22.87 -15.28
CA GLY A 142 1.94 24.12 -14.51
C GLY A 142 3.13 24.31 -13.57
N VAL A 143 4.29 23.72 -13.88
CA VAL A 143 5.49 23.74 -13.03
C VAL A 143 6.38 24.89 -13.46
N GLY A 144 6.72 25.77 -12.51
CA GLY A 144 7.67 26.87 -12.74
C GLY A 144 9.08 26.37 -13.09
N HIS A 145 9.95 27.29 -13.47
CA HIS A 145 11.34 26.96 -13.84
C HIS A 145 12.32 27.18 -12.69
N ALA A 146 11.86 27.68 -11.54
CA ALA A 146 12.71 27.84 -10.37
C ALA A 146 12.94 26.48 -9.69
N ALA A 147 14.09 26.32 -9.03
CA ALA A 147 14.42 25.09 -8.32
C ALA A 147 13.38 24.73 -7.23
N GLN A 148 12.79 25.75 -6.60
CA GLN A 148 11.73 25.57 -5.62
C GLN A 148 10.46 24.97 -6.23
N ASP A 149 10.04 25.46 -7.40
CA ASP A 149 8.86 24.96 -8.10
C ASP A 149 9.06 23.50 -8.56
N MET A 150 10.28 23.17 -8.99
CA MET A 150 10.65 21.81 -9.39
C MET A 150 10.65 20.85 -8.19
N TYR A 151 11.12 21.31 -7.02
CA TYR A 151 11.10 20.53 -5.78
C TYR A 151 9.66 20.22 -5.33
N GLU A 152 8.77 21.20 -5.36
CA GLU A 152 7.36 20.99 -5.03
C GLU A 152 6.67 20.03 -6.00
N ALA A 153 7.00 20.13 -7.29
CA ALA A 153 6.51 19.21 -8.31
C ALA A 153 7.03 17.78 -8.08
N GLU A 154 8.31 17.61 -7.71
CA GLU A 154 8.88 16.31 -7.37
C GLU A 154 8.14 15.65 -6.20
N LEU A 155 7.92 16.39 -5.11
CA LEU A 155 7.13 15.89 -3.98
C LEU A 155 5.69 15.52 -4.40
N GLY A 156 5.14 16.22 -5.38
CA GLY A 156 3.88 15.89 -6.04
C GLY A 156 3.88 14.52 -6.75
N VAL A 157 4.95 14.22 -7.49
CA VAL A 157 5.15 12.92 -8.13
C VAL A 157 5.23 11.81 -7.08
N PHE A 158 5.88 12.05 -5.95
CA PHE A 158 5.88 11.10 -4.82
C PHE A 158 4.47 10.85 -4.28
N ALA A 159 3.65 11.89 -4.12
CA ALA A 159 2.25 11.73 -3.68
C ALA A 159 1.40 10.96 -4.71
N LEU A 160 1.60 11.19 -6.00
CA LEU A 160 0.96 10.43 -7.08
C LEU A 160 1.37 8.96 -7.04
N ALA A 161 2.67 8.67 -6.93
CA ALA A 161 3.19 7.30 -6.85
C ALA A 161 2.59 6.54 -5.66
N ASN A 162 2.53 7.21 -4.52
CA ASN A 162 1.89 6.70 -3.31
C ASN A 162 0.40 6.39 -3.54
N THR A 163 -0.32 7.23 -4.26
CA THR A 163 -1.75 6.99 -4.54
C THR A 163 -1.97 5.81 -5.49
N LEU A 164 -1.18 5.73 -6.56
CA LEU A 164 -1.23 4.57 -7.47
C LEU A 164 -0.88 3.28 -6.72
N SER A 165 0.04 3.35 -5.76
CA SER A 165 0.39 2.21 -4.90
C SER A 165 -0.77 1.77 -4.02
N HIS A 166 -1.55 2.70 -3.45
CA HIS A 166 -2.80 2.36 -2.77
C HIS A 166 -3.77 1.64 -3.70
N ALA A 167 -3.98 2.16 -4.91
CA ALA A 167 -4.90 1.53 -5.85
C ALA A 167 -4.50 0.08 -6.16
N VAL A 168 -3.21 -0.17 -6.40
CA VAL A 168 -2.68 -1.52 -6.65
C VAL A 168 -2.83 -2.42 -5.42
N VAL A 169 -2.41 -1.96 -4.24
CA VAL A 169 -2.45 -2.76 -3.00
C VAL A 169 -3.88 -3.06 -2.56
N LEU A 170 -4.79 -2.08 -2.64
CA LEU A 170 -6.20 -2.27 -2.30
C LEU A 170 -6.89 -3.21 -3.30
N SER A 171 -6.57 -3.10 -4.58
CA SER A 171 -7.09 -4.04 -5.60
C SER A 171 -6.60 -5.46 -5.32
N TRP A 172 -5.32 -5.63 -4.96
CA TRP A 172 -4.77 -6.93 -4.58
C TRP A 172 -5.41 -7.46 -3.30
N LEU A 173 -5.60 -6.61 -2.29
CA LEU A 173 -6.28 -6.97 -1.05
C LEU A 173 -7.72 -7.41 -1.31
N ALA A 174 -8.48 -6.68 -2.14
CA ALA A 174 -9.85 -7.03 -2.49
C ALA A 174 -9.92 -8.37 -3.22
N PHE A 175 -9.02 -8.61 -4.18
CA PHE A 175 -8.90 -9.88 -4.87
C PHE A 175 -8.60 -11.04 -3.91
N GLU A 176 -7.63 -10.87 -3.01
CA GLU A 176 -7.25 -11.92 -2.05
C GLU A 176 -8.35 -12.18 -1.02
N CYS A 177 -9.03 -11.14 -0.55
CA CYS A 177 -10.17 -11.25 0.36
C CYS A 177 -11.35 -11.99 -0.27
N GLY A 178 -11.63 -11.75 -1.56
CA GLY A 178 -12.62 -12.50 -2.33
C GLY A 178 -12.20 -13.96 -2.53
N ARG A 179 -10.95 -14.21 -2.91
CA ARG A 179 -10.42 -15.57 -3.14
C ARG A 179 -10.40 -16.43 -1.88
N ALA A 180 -10.07 -15.84 -0.74
CA ALA A 180 -9.94 -16.56 0.54
C ALA A 180 -11.26 -16.65 1.34
N GLY A 181 -12.37 -16.15 0.80
CA GLY A 181 -13.71 -16.27 1.39
C GLY A 181 -13.92 -15.47 2.68
N TYR A 182 -13.04 -14.52 3.00
CA TYR A 182 -13.20 -13.68 4.21
C TYR A 182 -14.50 -12.87 4.21
N LEU A 183 -14.99 -12.55 3.00
CA LEU A 183 -16.21 -11.78 2.79
C LEU A 183 -17.48 -12.63 2.75
N ASP A 184 -17.37 -13.97 2.76
CA ASP A 184 -18.54 -14.85 2.71
C ASP A 184 -19.33 -14.80 4.03
N GLY A 185 -18.65 -14.68 5.16
CA GLY A 185 -19.29 -14.47 6.47
C GLY A 185 -19.98 -13.10 6.58
N VAL A 186 -19.38 -12.05 5.99
CA VAL A 186 -19.97 -10.70 5.97
C VAL A 186 -21.16 -10.63 5.01
N LYS A 187 -21.09 -11.29 3.85
CA LYS A 187 -22.24 -11.45 2.95
C LYS A 187 -23.39 -12.21 3.62
N GLY A 188 -23.09 -13.25 4.39
CA GLY A 188 -24.08 -14.00 5.17
C GLY A 188 -24.74 -13.16 6.27
N TYR A 189 -23.97 -12.32 6.96
CA TYR A 189 -24.49 -11.42 8.00
C TYR A 189 -25.32 -10.26 7.43
N LEU A 190 -24.90 -9.70 6.29
CA LEU A 190 -25.64 -8.65 5.60
C LEU A 190 -26.92 -9.19 4.96
N SER A 191 -26.91 -10.42 4.44
CA SER A 191 -28.12 -11.06 3.91
C SER A 191 -29.10 -11.49 5.01
N SER A 192 -28.61 -11.91 6.18
CA SER A 192 -29.47 -12.21 7.33
C SER A 192 -30.15 -10.94 7.87
N GLY A 193 -29.41 -9.83 8.00
CA GLY A 193 -29.98 -8.55 8.45
C GLY A 193 -31.03 -7.97 7.49
N VAL A 194 -30.86 -8.18 6.18
CA VAL A 194 -31.89 -7.80 5.18
C VAL A 194 -33.11 -8.70 5.28
N ASN A 195 -32.93 -10.01 5.46
CA ASN A 195 -34.07 -10.93 5.62
C ASN A 195 -34.87 -10.64 6.89
N ASP A 196 -34.22 -10.30 8.01
CA ASP A 196 -34.88 -9.92 9.25
C ASP A 196 -35.65 -8.59 9.12
N ALA A 197 -35.07 -7.59 8.44
CA ALA A 197 -35.75 -6.33 8.14
C ALA A 197 -36.95 -6.50 7.18
N THR A 198 -36.87 -7.47 6.27
CA THR A 198 -37.95 -7.77 5.31
C THR A 198 -39.05 -8.62 5.96
N ALA A 199 -38.71 -9.51 6.89
CA ALA A 199 -39.65 -10.30 7.68
C ALA A 199 -40.44 -9.41 8.65
N ALA A 200 -39.78 -8.47 9.34
CA ALA A 200 -40.43 -7.51 10.23
C ALA A 200 -41.46 -6.61 9.50
N LYS A 201 -41.26 -6.35 8.21
CA LYS A 201 -42.15 -5.53 7.37
C LYS A 201 -43.37 -6.28 6.82
N LYS A 202 -43.42 -7.61 6.93
CA LYS A 202 -44.55 -8.45 6.51
C LYS A 202 -45.52 -8.81 7.64
N VAL A 203 -45.21 -8.41 8.87
CA VAL A 203 -46.00 -8.73 10.09
C VAL A 203 -46.83 -7.52 10.57
N GLN A 204 -46.85 -6.42 9.81
CA GLN A 204 -47.82 -5.32 9.96
C GLN A 204 -48.90 -5.41 8.88
#